data_AF-A0A660M032-F1
#
_entry.id   AF-A0A660M032-F1
#
_cell.length_a   1.000
_cell.length_b   1.000
_cell.length_c   1.000
_cell.angle_alpha   90.00
_cell.angle_beta   90.00
_cell.angle_gamma   90.00
#
_symmetry.space_group_name_H-M   'P 1'
#
loop_
_entity.id
_entity.type
_entity.pdbx_description
1 polymer ?
#
loop_
_entity_poly.entity_id
_entity_poly.type
_entity_poly.pdbx_seq_one_letter_code
_entity_poly.pdbx_strand_id
1 'polypeptide(L)'
;MKDFYSLIIIVMLLGLAAEIYFLARPRRHSYTGATPILVDTSVLMDGRVIDLAKTGFLLGQVIVPRSVLAELQLLADGADHDKRERARFGMDVMKELKDVLKSSFELYEDGLRVPEGVDSRLLKLAKEMDAAVLTLDYNLNKVAQVDGVKVLNINELAKSLRMSYLPGDELDLELTQKGQDSHQAVGYLRDGTMVVVENAKRYIGQTKKIEIIRSLQTDAGKMMFAKLATEPKKPIKKQKTSTPKKRTNGRAKTSAQHEAELINLVNKQ
;
A
#
# COMPACT_ATOMS: atom_id res chain seq x y z
N MET A 1 31.83 63.24 -28.36
CA MET A 1 32.54 61.98 -28.69
C MET A 1 32.76 61.11 -27.46
N LYS A 2 33.35 61.62 -26.37
CA LYS A 2 33.57 60.84 -25.14
C LYS A 2 32.29 60.19 -24.59
N ASP A 3 31.19 60.93 -24.55
CA ASP A 3 29.90 60.43 -24.01
C ASP A 3 29.28 59.30 -24.86
N PHE A 4 29.56 59.31 -26.18
CA PHE A 4 29.12 58.27 -27.10
C PHE A 4 29.87 56.96 -26.85
N TYR A 5 31.18 57.02 -26.61
CA TYR A 5 31.98 55.85 -26.24
C TYR A 5 31.61 55.31 -24.85
N SER A 6 31.32 56.19 -23.89
CA SER A 6 30.83 55.80 -22.56
C SER A 6 29.51 55.03 -22.62
N LEU A 7 28.57 55.47 -23.46
CA LEU A 7 27.29 54.77 -23.66
C LEU A 7 27.48 53.36 -24.22
N ILE A 8 28.35 53.21 -25.22
CA ILE A 8 28.65 51.91 -25.86
C ILE A 8 29.26 50.94 -24.84
N ILE A 9 30.18 51.40 -24.01
CA ILE A 9 30.83 50.58 -22.98
C ILE A 9 29.81 50.09 -21.94
N ILE A 10 28.88 50.95 -21.51
CA ILE A 10 27.84 50.58 -20.54
C ILE A 10 26.91 49.51 -21.12
N VAL A 11 26.47 49.66 -22.38
CA VAL A 11 25.62 48.67 -23.04
C VAL A 11 26.34 47.33 -23.19
N MET A 12 27.64 47.34 -23.52
CA MET A 12 28.45 46.14 -23.66
C MET A 12 28.66 45.42 -22.31
N LEU A 13 28.90 46.18 -21.23
CA LEU A 13 28.96 45.65 -19.86
C LEU A 13 27.64 45.06 -19.39
N LEU A 14 26.51 45.71 -19.71
CA LEU A 14 25.17 45.18 -19.40
C LEU A 14 24.88 43.88 -20.17
N GLY A 15 25.30 43.80 -21.43
CA GLY A 15 25.20 42.58 -22.23
C GLY A 15 25.99 41.43 -21.62
N LEU A 16 27.26 41.66 -21.27
CA LEU A 16 28.12 40.68 -20.58
C LEU A 16 27.55 40.27 -19.22
N ALA A 17 27.06 41.22 -18.43
CA ALA A 17 26.44 40.93 -17.14
C ALA A 17 25.18 40.09 -17.29
N ALA A 18 24.35 40.37 -18.31
CA ALA A 18 23.18 39.56 -18.63
C ALA A 18 23.55 38.15 -19.10
N GLU A 19 24.60 38.01 -19.90
CA GLU A 19 25.10 36.73 -20.39
C GLU A 19 25.67 35.87 -19.25
N ILE A 20 26.46 36.48 -18.36
CA ILE A 20 26.96 35.85 -17.12
C ILE A 20 25.79 35.48 -16.20
N TYR A 21 24.80 36.35 -16.04
CA TYR A 21 23.60 36.07 -15.25
C TYR A 21 22.81 34.88 -15.84
N PHE A 22 22.71 34.78 -17.16
CA PHE A 22 22.01 33.69 -17.83
C PHE A 22 22.78 32.37 -17.75
N LEU A 23 24.12 32.40 -17.81
CA LEU A 23 25.00 31.24 -17.61
C LEU A 23 25.07 30.80 -16.14
N ALA A 24 25.05 31.75 -15.20
CA ALA A 24 25.07 31.50 -13.76
C ALA A 24 23.69 31.10 -13.22
N ARG A 25 22.62 31.29 -14.00
CA ARG A 25 21.31 30.74 -13.68
C ARG A 25 21.45 29.21 -13.67
N PRO A 26 21.11 28.51 -12.57
CA PRO A 26 21.21 27.07 -12.53
C PRO A 26 20.43 26.52 -13.72
N ARG A 27 21.12 25.75 -14.58
CA ARG A 27 20.50 25.10 -15.74
C ARG A 27 19.28 24.36 -15.20
N ARG A 28 18.08 24.85 -15.54
CA ARG A 28 16.89 24.01 -15.51
C ARG A 28 17.18 22.91 -16.52
N HIS A 29 17.72 21.79 -16.04
CA HIS A 29 17.71 20.59 -16.85
C HIS A 29 16.24 20.38 -17.23
N SER A 30 15.94 20.46 -18.52
CA SER A 30 14.66 20.00 -19.03
C SER A 30 14.62 18.50 -18.80
N TYR A 31 14.19 18.13 -17.60
CA TYR A 31 13.83 16.77 -17.29
C TYR A 31 12.63 16.40 -18.15
N THR A 32 12.59 15.13 -18.54
CA THR A 32 11.36 14.44 -18.95
C THR A 32 10.21 14.91 -18.06
N GLY A 33 9.00 15.10 -18.59
CA GLY A 33 7.89 15.84 -17.92
C GLY A 33 7.34 15.27 -16.59
N ALA A 34 8.11 14.49 -15.83
CA ALA A 34 7.83 14.02 -14.49
C ALA A 34 8.38 14.99 -13.42
N THR A 35 7.57 15.24 -12.40
CA THR A 35 7.92 16.06 -11.24
C THR A 35 9.17 15.52 -10.51
N PRO A 36 10.19 16.35 -10.21
CA PRO A 36 11.33 15.95 -9.39
C PRO A 36 10.89 15.52 -7.98
N ILE A 37 11.70 14.69 -7.33
CA ILE A 37 11.39 14.08 -6.03
C ILE A 37 12.53 14.38 -5.06
N LEU A 38 12.27 15.20 -4.04
CA LEU A 38 13.20 15.48 -2.95
C LEU A 38 13.08 14.43 -1.85
N VAL A 39 14.19 13.82 -1.47
CA VAL A 39 14.23 12.76 -0.45
C VAL A 39 14.58 13.33 0.92
N ASP A 40 13.76 12.96 1.91
CA ASP A 40 13.97 13.26 3.33
C ASP A 40 14.88 12.23 4.03
N THR A 41 15.58 12.65 5.07
CA THR A 41 16.36 11.83 6.01
C THR A 41 15.60 10.61 6.50
N SER A 42 14.32 10.78 6.86
CA SER A 42 13.49 9.69 7.41
C SER A 42 13.37 8.50 6.46
N VAL A 43 13.28 8.76 5.15
CA VAL A 43 13.15 7.75 4.09
C VAL A 43 14.43 6.95 3.92
N LEU A 44 15.57 7.63 4.01
CA LEU A 44 16.88 6.99 3.89
C LEU A 44 17.15 6.08 5.10
N MET A 45 16.80 6.52 6.31
CA MET A 45 16.94 5.71 7.54
C MET A 45 15.99 4.50 7.63
N ASP A 46 15.01 4.38 6.73
CA ASP A 46 14.07 3.26 6.65
C ASP A 46 14.45 2.27 5.54
N GLY A 47 14.94 2.77 4.39
CA GLY A 47 15.52 1.95 3.32
C GLY A 47 14.53 1.39 2.29
N ARG A 48 13.21 1.35 2.56
CA ARG A 48 12.21 0.86 1.58
C ARG A 48 12.16 1.65 0.27
N VAL A 49 12.76 2.84 0.24
CA VAL A 49 12.94 3.63 -0.99
C VAL A 49 13.73 2.89 -2.07
N ILE A 50 14.65 1.99 -1.69
CA ILE A 50 15.41 1.18 -2.63
C ILE A 50 14.49 0.22 -3.40
N ASP A 51 13.61 -0.49 -2.68
CA ASP A 51 12.64 -1.40 -3.31
C ASP A 51 11.67 -0.61 -4.19
N LEU A 52 11.24 0.57 -3.74
CA LEU A 52 10.42 1.47 -4.53
C LEU A 52 11.15 1.95 -5.80
N ALA A 53 12.45 2.21 -5.74
CA ALA A 53 13.28 2.55 -6.89
C ALA A 53 13.42 1.36 -7.86
N LYS A 54 13.70 0.15 -7.35
CA LYS A 54 13.86 -1.08 -8.14
C LYS A 54 12.59 -1.49 -8.90
N THR A 55 11.42 -1.18 -8.35
CA THR A 55 10.12 -1.43 -9.01
C THR A 55 9.79 -0.44 -10.13
N GLY A 56 10.52 0.68 -10.23
CA GLY A 56 10.31 1.71 -11.26
C GLY A 56 9.20 2.72 -10.94
N PHE A 57 8.71 2.78 -9.71
CA PHE A 57 7.68 3.75 -9.29
C PHE A 57 8.24 5.16 -9.04
N LEU A 58 9.56 5.31 -8.88
CA LEU A 58 10.24 6.61 -8.82
C LEU A 58 10.53 7.12 -10.25
N LEU A 59 9.50 7.66 -10.90
CA LEU A 59 9.54 8.07 -12.31
C LEU A 59 10.22 9.44 -12.56
N GLY A 60 10.29 10.28 -11.53
CA GLY A 60 10.95 11.58 -11.59
C GLY A 60 12.43 11.49 -11.23
N GLN A 61 13.17 12.58 -11.45
CA GLN A 61 14.51 12.69 -10.91
C GLN A 61 14.46 12.66 -9.37
N VAL A 62 15.22 11.77 -8.76
CA VAL A 62 15.34 11.66 -7.31
C VAL A 62 16.52 12.50 -6.85
N ILE A 63 16.22 13.50 -6.03
CA ILE A 63 17.14 14.53 -5.59
C ILE A 63 17.30 14.39 -4.09
N VAL A 64 18.55 14.22 -3.65
CA VAL A 64 18.91 14.24 -2.23
C VAL A 64 19.65 15.54 -1.95
N PRO A 65 19.14 16.41 -1.08
CA PRO A 65 19.88 17.60 -0.64
C PRO A 65 21.12 17.23 0.20
N ARG A 66 22.18 18.04 0.12
CA ARG A 66 23.37 17.89 0.97
C ARG A 66 23.05 18.10 2.45
N SER A 67 22.08 18.94 2.78
CA SER A 67 21.60 19.14 4.15
C SER A 67 21.07 17.84 4.79
N VAL A 68 20.36 17.01 4.03
CA VAL A 68 19.88 15.68 4.45
C VAL A 68 21.05 14.74 4.72
N LEU A 69 22.06 14.73 3.86
CA LEU A 69 23.27 13.94 4.08
C LEU A 69 24.04 14.41 5.34
N ALA A 70 24.12 15.72 5.56
CA ALA A 70 24.77 16.29 6.73
C ALA A 70 24.03 15.93 8.03
N GLU A 71 22.70 15.88 8.00
CA GLU A 71 21.89 15.42 9.13
C GLU A 71 22.09 13.93 9.43
N LEU A 72 22.13 13.07 8.40
CA LEU A 72 22.49 11.66 8.58
C LEU A 72 23.86 11.50 9.24
N GLN A 73 24.87 12.28 8.81
CA GLN A 73 26.20 12.24 9.42
C GLN A 73 26.16 12.67 10.89
N LEU A 74 25.46 13.77 11.20
CA LEU A 74 25.30 14.25 12.57
C LEU A 74 24.62 13.20 13.46
N LEU A 75 23.59 12.51 12.95
CA LEU A 75 22.90 11.44 13.66
C LEU A 75 23.79 10.19 13.82
N ALA A 76 24.62 9.87 12.84
CA ALA A 76 25.57 8.74 12.88
C ALA A 76 26.71 8.93 13.90
N ASP A 77 27.01 10.18 14.26
CA ASP A 77 28.00 10.57 15.28
C ASP A 77 27.37 10.89 16.64
N GLY A 78 26.04 10.87 16.74
CA GLY A 78 25.28 11.24 17.95
C GLY A 78 25.44 10.26 19.12
N ALA A 79 24.93 10.59 20.31
CA ALA A 79 25.06 9.75 21.51
C ALA A 79 24.07 8.57 21.58
N ASP A 80 22.98 8.61 20.81
CA ASP A 80 21.93 7.58 20.77
C ASP A 80 22.32 6.42 19.84
N HIS A 81 22.47 5.21 20.40
CA HIS A 81 22.93 4.04 19.65
C HIS A 81 22.02 3.65 18.49
N ASP A 82 20.71 3.59 18.72
CA ASP A 82 19.75 3.14 17.73
C ASP A 82 19.65 4.15 16.58
N LYS A 83 19.65 5.45 16.92
CA LYS A 83 19.69 6.50 15.89
C LYS A 83 20.99 6.48 15.09
N ARG A 84 22.13 6.26 15.74
CA ARG A 84 23.43 6.14 15.05
C ARG A 84 23.43 4.98 14.05
N GLU A 85 22.98 3.80 14.46
CA GLU A 85 22.95 2.62 13.57
C GLU A 85 22.04 2.85 12.37
N ARG A 86 20.83 3.39 12.61
CA ARG A 86 19.90 3.72 11.52
C ARG A 86 20.42 4.80 10.59
N ALA A 87 21.17 5.78 11.10
CA ALA A 87 21.75 6.83 10.28
C ALA A 87 22.89 6.30 9.40
N ARG A 88 23.75 5.42 9.94
CA ARG A 88 24.76 4.68 9.15
C ARG A 88 24.11 3.84 8.05
N PHE A 89 23.05 3.10 8.40
CA PHE A 89 22.25 2.39 7.42
C PHE A 89 21.68 3.34 6.35
N GLY A 90 21.21 4.53 6.74
CA GLY A 90 20.75 5.54 5.79
C GLY A 90 21.83 6.02 4.81
N MET A 91 23.09 6.05 5.23
CA MET A 91 24.23 6.34 4.34
C MET A 91 24.50 5.18 3.36
N ASP A 92 24.33 3.93 3.79
CA ASP A 92 24.41 2.78 2.89
C ASP A 92 23.26 2.79 1.86
N VAL A 93 22.04 3.12 2.33
CA VAL A 93 20.85 3.29 1.48
C VAL A 93 21.08 4.37 0.43
N MET A 94 21.73 5.49 0.78
CA MET A 94 22.10 6.55 -0.16
C MET A 94 22.95 6.01 -1.32
N LYS A 95 23.96 5.20 -0.99
CA LYS A 95 24.89 4.63 -1.97
C LYS A 95 24.16 3.67 -2.90
N GLU A 96 23.35 2.77 -2.35
CA GLU A 96 22.56 1.83 -3.16
C GLU A 96 21.53 2.56 -4.02
N LEU A 97 20.85 3.57 -3.49
CA LEU A 97 19.87 4.38 -4.22
C LEU A 97 20.51 5.07 -5.43
N LYS A 98 21.73 5.62 -5.26
CA LYS A 98 22.52 6.19 -6.36
C LYS A 98 22.86 5.14 -7.42
N ASP A 99 23.26 3.94 -7.02
CA ASP A 99 23.64 2.86 -7.94
C ASP A 99 22.42 2.32 -8.73
N VAL A 100 21.26 2.22 -8.07
CA VAL A 100 20.00 1.77 -8.70
C VAL A 100 19.48 2.79 -9.70
N LEU A 101 19.43 4.06 -9.33
CA LEU A 101 18.81 5.13 -10.13
C LEU A 101 19.73 5.72 -11.20
N LYS A 102 21.07 5.61 -11.03
CA LYS A 102 22.08 6.07 -11.99
C LYS A 102 21.87 7.52 -12.40
N SER A 103 21.52 7.78 -13.66
CA SER A 103 21.29 9.12 -14.22
C SER A 103 20.07 9.84 -13.63
N SER A 104 19.16 9.09 -12.99
CA SER A 104 17.95 9.65 -12.38
C SER A 104 18.18 10.11 -10.94
N PHE A 105 19.38 9.92 -10.39
CA PHE A 105 19.77 10.38 -9.06
C PHE A 105 20.61 11.66 -9.14
N GLU A 106 20.31 12.63 -8.28
CA GLU A 106 21.12 13.83 -8.07
C GLU A 106 21.36 14.09 -6.58
N LEU A 107 22.61 14.40 -6.24
CA LEU A 107 22.97 14.97 -4.96
C LEU A 107 23.06 16.49 -5.11
N TYR A 108 22.10 17.21 -4.54
CA TYR A 108 21.89 18.63 -4.78
C TYR A 108 22.57 19.48 -3.70
N GLU A 109 23.34 20.48 -4.14
CA GLU A 109 24.08 21.38 -3.28
C GLU A 109 23.18 22.50 -2.74
N ASP A 110 22.57 22.29 -1.57
CA ASP A 110 21.66 23.23 -0.92
C ASP A 110 22.22 23.92 0.34
N GLY A 111 23.47 23.61 0.69
CA GLY A 111 24.18 24.13 1.85
C GLY A 111 24.27 23.11 3.00
N LEU A 112 25.44 23.04 3.66
CA LEU A 112 25.70 22.09 4.75
C LEU A 112 25.12 22.52 6.10
N ARG A 113 24.80 23.82 6.26
CA ARG A 113 24.23 24.37 7.49
C ARG A 113 22.91 25.03 7.18
N VAL A 114 21.87 24.54 7.84
CA VAL A 114 20.50 24.99 7.63
C VAL A 114 19.95 25.45 8.99
N PRO A 115 20.07 26.74 9.35
CA PRO A 115 19.58 27.27 10.62
C PRO A 115 18.08 27.06 10.84
N GLU A 116 17.30 27.05 9.76
CA GLU A 116 15.85 26.80 9.77
C GLU A 116 15.47 25.32 9.94
N GLY A 117 16.44 24.41 9.97
CA GLY A 117 16.23 22.96 10.02
C GLY A 117 16.04 22.32 8.64
N VAL A 118 16.36 21.03 8.54
CA VAL A 118 16.33 20.26 7.27
C VAL A 118 14.93 20.22 6.67
N ASP A 119 13.91 20.00 7.49
CA ASP A 119 12.49 20.00 7.08
C ASP A 119 12.08 21.29 6.38
N SER A 120 12.34 22.44 7.00
CA SER A 120 12.01 23.76 6.45
C SER A 120 12.74 24.00 5.11
N ARG A 121 13.99 23.56 5.01
CA ARG A 121 14.78 23.66 3.78
C ARG A 121 14.26 22.75 2.69
N LEU A 122 13.87 21.52 3.01
CA LEU A 122 13.23 20.58 2.08
C LEU A 122 11.96 21.19 1.47
N LEU A 123 11.07 21.77 2.29
CA LEU A 123 9.84 22.41 1.79
C LEU A 123 10.13 23.63 0.91
N LYS A 124 11.13 24.43 1.28
CA LYS A 124 11.55 25.59 0.48
C LYS A 124 12.11 25.16 -0.87
N LEU A 125 12.99 24.16 -0.90
CA LEU A 125 13.53 23.58 -2.14
C LEU A 125 12.41 22.99 -3.00
N ALA A 126 11.45 22.30 -2.37
CA ALA A 126 10.32 21.71 -3.09
C ALA A 126 9.50 22.77 -3.83
N LYS A 127 9.25 23.92 -3.20
CA LYS A 127 8.59 25.08 -3.85
C LYS A 127 9.45 25.70 -4.94
N GLU A 128 10.75 25.88 -4.71
CA GLU A 128 11.68 26.49 -5.67
C GLU A 128 11.84 25.65 -6.95
N MET A 129 11.79 24.32 -6.80
CA MET A 129 12.03 23.35 -7.87
C MET A 129 10.75 22.77 -8.48
N ASP A 130 9.58 23.12 -7.95
CA ASP A 130 8.29 22.45 -8.26
C ASP A 130 8.40 20.92 -8.10
N ALA A 131 9.02 20.51 -6.99
CA ALA A 131 9.32 19.12 -6.68
C ALA A 131 8.35 18.56 -5.63
N ALA A 132 8.15 17.24 -5.65
CA ALA A 132 7.45 16.53 -4.59
C ALA A 132 8.42 16.12 -3.49
N VAL A 133 7.95 16.05 -2.24
CA VAL A 133 8.75 15.57 -1.09
C VAL A 133 8.43 14.11 -0.81
N LEU A 134 9.44 13.24 -0.88
CA LEU A 134 9.39 11.84 -0.46
C LEU A 134 9.78 11.76 1.01
N THR A 135 8.83 11.41 1.88
CA THR A 135 9.02 11.36 3.34
C THR A 135 8.29 10.17 3.98
N LEU A 136 8.68 9.81 5.20
CA LEU A 136 7.92 8.93 6.10
C LEU A 136 7.28 9.70 7.27
N ASP A 137 7.63 10.97 7.45
CA ASP A 137 7.20 11.80 8.57
C ASP A 137 5.77 12.33 8.36
N TYR A 138 4.94 12.15 9.38
CA TYR A 138 3.54 12.60 9.36
C TYR A 138 3.39 14.11 9.56
N ASN A 139 4.23 14.71 10.40
CA ASN A 139 4.24 16.15 10.67
C ASN A 139 4.74 16.92 9.44
N LEU A 140 5.83 16.47 8.82
CA LEU A 140 6.33 17.07 7.58
C LEU A 140 5.26 17.03 6.49
N ASN A 141 4.53 15.91 6.36
CA ASN A 141 3.40 15.81 5.44
C ASN A 141 2.31 16.86 5.72
N LYS A 142 1.94 17.08 6.99
CA LYS A 142 0.93 18.10 7.34
C LYS A 142 1.37 19.52 7.02
N VAL A 143 2.63 19.85 7.30
CA VAL A 143 3.18 21.18 6.97
C VAL A 143 3.27 21.37 5.45
N ALA A 144 3.76 20.36 4.73
CA ALA A 144 3.85 20.38 3.26
C ALA A 144 2.49 20.60 2.58
N GLN A 145 1.42 19.99 3.09
CA GLN A 145 0.06 20.17 2.56
C GLN A 145 -0.43 21.62 2.70
N VAL A 146 -0.17 22.27 3.83
CA VAL A 146 -0.48 23.70 4.03
C VAL A 146 0.30 24.57 3.04
N ASP A 147 1.54 24.16 2.78
CA ASP A 147 2.47 24.82 1.88
C ASP A 147 2.23 24.56 0.39
N GLY A 148 1.23 23.74 0.04
CA GLY A 148 0.90 23.39 -1.34
C GLY A 148 1.95 22.49 -2.01
N VAL A 149 2.83 21.86 -1.22
CA VAL A 149 3.87 20.96 -1.71
C VAL A 149 3.31 19.55 -1.82
N LYS A 150 3.52 18.91 -2.98
CA LYS A 150 3.11 17.52 -3.18
C LYS A 150 3.96 16.59 -2.32
N VAL A 151 3.32 15.67 -1.60
CA VAL A 151 4.00 14.70 -0.74
C VAL A 151 3.83 13.29 -1.30
N LEU A 152 4.94 12.56 -1.37
CA LEU A 152 4.99 11.13 -1.63
C LEU A 152 5.31 10.44 -0.30
N ASN A 153 4.29 9.96 0.41
CA ASN A 153 4.53 9.30 1.69
C ASN A 153 4.56 7.77 1.53
N ILE A 154 5.72 7.15 1.79
CA ILE A 154 5.89 5.69 1.61
C ILE A 154 5.01 4.89 2.58
N ASN A 155 4.74 5.41 3.79
CA ASN A 155 3.83 4.74 4.73
C ASN A 155 2.38 4.77 4.22
N GLU A 156 1.94 5.88 3.63
CA GLU A 156 0.60 5.98 3.02
C GLU A 156 0.48 5.10 1.77
N LEU A 157 1.53 5.05 0.94
CA LEU A 157 1.59 4.15 -0.21
C LEU A 157 1.48 2.69 0.25
N ALA A 158 2.29 2.27 1.21
CA ALA A 158 2.27 0.91 1.74
C ALA A 158 0.91 0.52 2.33
N LYS A 159 0.24 1.44 3.04
CA LYS A 159 -1.12 1.22 3.56
C LYS A 159 -2.14 1.05 2.42
N SER A 160 -2.02 1.83 1.36
CA SER A 160 -2.95 1.83 0.22
C SER A 160 -2.77 0.59 -0.68
N LEU A 161 -1.57 0.03 -0.73
CA LEU A 161 -1.26 -1.19 -1.49
C LEU A 161 -1.66 -2.49 -0.75
N ARG A 162 -2.10 -2.43 0.51
CA ARG A 162 -2.58 -3.62 1.22
C ARG A 162 -3.81 -4.16 0.49
N MET A 163 -3.81 -5.47 0.22
CA MET A 163 -4.98 -6.15 -0.33
C MET A 163 -6.19 -5.87 0.56
N SER A 164 -7.18 -5.18 0.00
CA SER A 164 -8.45 -4.95 0.65
C SER A 164 -9.38 -6.09 0.24
N TYR A 165 -9.60 -7.03 1.15
CA TYR A 165 -10.70 -7.98 0.99
C TYR A 165 -12.02 -7.25 1.21
N LEU A 166 -12.89 -7.32 0.20
CA LEU A 166 -14.23 -6.75 0.19
C LEU A 166 -15.26 -7.82 0.60
N PRO A 167 -16.43 -7.42 1.11
CA PRO A 167 -17.57 -8.31 1.21
C PRO A 167 -17.86 -9.00 -0.13
N GLY A 168 -17.94 -10.33 -0.13
CA GLY A 168 -18.12 -11.18 -1.31
C GLY A 168 -16.84 -11.80 -1.86
N ASP A 169 -15.65 -11.34 -1.43
CA ASP A 169 -14.40 -11.94 -1.88
C ASP A 169 -14.26 -13.36 -1.33
N GLU A 170 -13.89 -14.28 -2.22
CA GLU A 170 -13.61 -15.67 -1.85
C GLU A 170 -12.11 -15.95 -1.79
N LEU A 171 -11.67 -16.62 -0.72
CA LEU A 171 -10.30 -17.07 -0.58
C LEU A 171 -10.21 -18.40 0.17
N ASP A 172 -9.10 -19.09 0.01
CA ASP A 172 -8.80 -20.29 0.80
C ASP A 172 -8.10 -19.89 2.11
N LEU A 173 -8.67 -20.32 3.23
CA LEU A 173 -8.18 -20.01 4.57
C LEU A 173 -8.00 -21.29 5.38
N GLU A 174 -6.82 -21.45 5.98
CA GLU A 174 -6.58 -22.48 6.98
C GLU A 174 -7.22 -22.07 8.32
N LEU A 175 -8.09 -22.92 8.83
CA LEU A 175 -8.77 -22.71 10.11
C LEU A 175 -7.93 -23.32 11.22
N THR A 176 -7.29 -22.50 12.05
CA THR A 176 -6.29 -22.97 13.02
C THR A 176 -6.84 -23.07 14.43
N GLN A 177 -7.80 -22.23 14.80
CA GLN A 177 -8.27 -22.08 16.18
C GLN A 177 -9.80 -22.05 16.28
N LYS A 178 -10.31 -22.30 17.50
CA LYS A 178 -11.73 -22.11 17.82
C LYS A 178 -12.01 -20.62 17.98
N GLY A 179 -13.14 -20.14 17.44
CA GLY A 179 -13.61 -18.77 17.66
C GLY A 179 -14.23 -18.55 19.04
N GLN A 180 -14.64 -17.30 19.28
CA GLN A 180 -15.29 -16.91 20.53
C GLN A 180 -16.61 -17.67 20.71
N ASP A 181 -17.43 -17.75 19.67
CA ASP A 181 -18.65 -18.54 19.71
C ASP A 181 -18.39 -20.02 19.40
N SER A 182 -19.25 -20.89 19.96
CA SER A 182 -19.09 -22.35 19.89
C SER A 182 -19.09 -22.93 18.47
N HIS A 183 -19.62 -22.20 17.49
CA HIS A 183 -19.79 -22.57 16.09
C HIS A 183 -18.73 -21.93 15.16
N GLN A 184 -17.91 -21.01 15.68
CA GLN A 184 -16.89 -20.30 14.90
C GLN A 184 -15.55 -21.02 14.88
N ALA A 185 -14.81 -20.77 13.81
CA ALA A 185 -13.38 -21.05 13.72
C ALA A 185 -12.63 -19.77 13.34
N VAL A 186 -11.34 -19.72 13.62
CA VAL A 186 -10.46 -18.59 13.32
C VAL A 186 -9.30 -19.07 12.46
N GLY A 187 -8.99 -18.31 11.42
CA GLY A 187 -7.77 -18.41 10.63
C GLY A 187 -7.09 -17.06 10.53
N TYR A 188 -5.87 -17.05 9.99
CA TYR A 188 -5.10 -15.83 9.81
C TYR A 188 -4.69 -15.70 8.36
N LEU A 189 -4.83 -14.49 7.82
CA LEU A 189 -4.27 -14.14 6.52
C LEU A 189 -2.74 -14.06 6.61
N ARG A 190 -2.07 -14.04 5.46
CA ARG A 190 -0.60 -13.92 5.37
C ARG A 190 -0.05 -12.66 6.04
N ASP A 191 -0.86 -11.60 6.13
CA ASP A 191 -0.51 -10.34 6.76
C ASP A 191 -0.83 -10.29 8.28
N GLY A 192 -1.28 -11.41 8.85
CA GLY A 192 -1.66 -11.53 10.26
C GLY A 192 -3.08 -11.10 10.58
N THR A 193 -3.87 -10.64 9.60
CA THR A 193 -5.28 -10.29 9.81
C THR A 193 -6.08 -11.51 10.28
N MET A 194 -6.74 -11.38 11.43
CA MET A 194 -7.57 -12.44 11.98
C MET A 194 -8.90 -12.52 11.22
N VAL A 195 -9.25 -13.72 10.77
CA VAL A 195 -10.51 -14.00 10.06
C VAL A 195 -11.34 -14.99 10.88
N VAL A 196 -12.50 -14.53 11.33
CA VAL A 196 -13.50 -15.33 12.06
C VAL A 196 -14.50 -15.89 11.06
N VAL A 197 -14.62 -17.22 11.01
CA VAL A 197 -15.47 -17.93 10.05
C VAL A 197 -16.64 -18.58 10.79
N GLU A 198 -17.86 -18.20 10.42
CA GLU A 198 -19.09 -18.76 10.99
C GLU A 198 -19.34 -20.20 10.53
N ASN A 199 -19.92 -21.01 11.43
CA ASN A 199 -20.27 -22.42 11.20
C ASN A 199 -19.10 -23.31 10.74
N ALA A 200 -17.86 -22.91 11.06
CA ALA A 200 -16.64 -23.53 10.55
C ALA A 200 -15.87 -24.35 11.59
N LYS A 201 -16.36 -24.43 12.85
CA LYS A 201 -15.69 -25.16 13.96
C LYS A 201 -15.26 -26.59 13.61
N ARG A 202 -16.08 -27.31 12.84
CA ARG A 202 -15.80 -28.71 12.44
C ARG A 202 -14.68 -28.86 11.41
N TYR A 203 -14.18 -27.76 10.87
CA TYR A 203 -13.14 -27.71 9.85
C TYR A 203 -11.82 -27.13 10.38
N ILE A 204 -11.68 -26.98 11.71
CA ILE A 204 -10.39 -26.62 12.33
C ILE A 204 -9.35 -27.69 11.94
N GLY A 205 -8.15 -27.24 11.57
CA GLY A 205 -7.07 -28.02 10.99
C GLY A 205 -7.18 -28.23 9.48
N GLN A 206 -8.15 -27.61 8.80
CA GLN A 206 -8.33 -27.73 7.35
C GLN A 206 -8.33 -26.36 6.67
N THR A 207 -7.86 -26.34 5.42
CA THR A 207 -8.03 -25.22 4.51
C THR A 207 -9.41 -25.30 3.84
N LYS A 208 -10.21 -24.24 3.97
CA LYS A 208 -11.52 -24.12 3.33
C LYS A 208 -11.63 -22.83 2.56
N LYS A 209 -12.38 -22.88 1.45
CA LYS A 209 -12.81 -21.70 0.73
C LYS A 209 -13.86 -20.97 1.56
N ILE A 210 -13.62 -19.70 1.82
CA ILE A 210 -14.47 -18.82 2.60
C ILE A 210 -14.86 -17.60 1.77
N GLU A 211 -16.01 -17.01 2.07
CA GLU A 211 -16.49 -15.75 1.51
C GLU A 211 -16.49 -14.69 2.62
N ILE A 212 -15.79 -13.59 2.40
CA ILE A 212 -15.73 -12.46 3.34
C ILE A 212 -17.10 -11.80 3.40
N ILE A 213 -17.61 -11.58 4.61
CA ILE A 213 -18.90 -10.91 4.85
C ILE A 213 -18.68 -9.44 5.18
N ARG A 214 -17.75 -9.16 6.09
CA ARG A 214 -17.46 -7.81 6.57
C ARG A 214 -16.08 -7.75 7.22
N SER A 215 -15.52 -6.55 7.30
CA SER A 215 -14.33 -6.27 8.10
C SER A 215 -14.66 -5.32 9.24
N LEU A 216 -13.95 -5.46 10.35
CA LEU A 216 -14.11 -4.65 11.55
C LEU A 216 -12.72 -4.23 12.03
N GLN A 217 -12.56 -2.95 12.32
CA GLN A 217 -11.34 -2.41 12.92
C GLN A 217 -11.49 -2.45 14.45
N THR A 218 -10.57 -3.09 15.15
CA THR A 218 -10.47 -3.08 16.62
C THR A 218 -9.17 -2.40 17.05
N ASP A 219 -9.03 -2.15 18.36
CA ASP A 219 -7.81 -1.61 18.96
C ASP A 219 -6.60 -2.53 18.76
N ALA A 220 -6.83 -3.84 18.60
CA ALA A 220 -5.79 -4.84 18.34
C ALA A 220 -5.45 -5.02 16.85
N GLY A 221 -6.17 -4.35 15.95
CA GLY A 221 -5.94 -4.40 14.50
C GLY A 221 -7.19 -4.66 13.68
N LYS A 222 -6.99 -5.11 12.43
CA LYS A 222 -8.10 -5.44 11.53
C LYS A 222 -8.56 -6.87 11.76
N MET A 223 -9.86 -7.07 11.87
CA MET A 223 -10.51 -8.38 11.93
C MET A 223 -11.46 -8.52 10.73
N MET A 224 -11.60 -9.72 10.18
CA MET A 224 -12.59 -10.02 9.15
C MET A 224 -13.54 -11.11 9.61
N PHE A 225 -14.79 -11.03 9.15
CA PHE A 225 -15.81 -12.05 9.36
C PHE A 225 -16.15 -12.68 8.02
N ALA A 226 -16.25 -14.00 8.00
CA ALA A 226 -16.49 -14.78 6.80
C ALA A 226 -17.47 -15.92 7.06
N LYS A 227 -18.00 -16.50 5.98
CA LYS A 227 -18.73 -17.78 5.98
C LYS A 227 -18.02 -18.75 5.06
N LEU A 228 -18.32 -20.04 5.19
CA LEU A 228 -17.88 -21.02 4.19
C LEU A 228 -18.49 -20.68 2.83
N ALA A 229 -17.66 -20.62 1.79
CA ALA A 229 -18.15 -20.45 0.43
C ALA A 229 -19.00 -21.68 0.08
N THR A 230 -20.18 -21.45 -0.47
CA THR A 230 -21.06 -22.56 -0.85
C THR A 230 -20.53 -23.12 -2.16
N GLU A 231 -20.09 -24.38 -2.21
CA GLU A 231 -19.79 -25.00 -3.50
C GLU A 231 -21.04 -24.90 -4.40
N PRO A 232 -20.92 -24.42 -5.65
CA PRO A 232 -22.03 -24.45 -6.57
C PRO A 232 -22.44 -25.91 -6.76
N LYS A 233 -23.64 -26.26 -6.26
CA LYS A 233 -24.24 -27.57 -6.49
C LYS A 233 -24.27 -27.80 -8.00
N LYS A 234 -23.43 -28.72 -8.50
CA LYS A 234 -23.52 -29.20 -9.88
C LYS A 234 -24.99 -29.53 -10.16
N PRO A 235 -25.60 -29.00 -11.25
CA PRO A 235 -26.99 -29.31 -11.54
C PRO A 235 -27.12 -30.83 -11.68
N ILE A 236 -27.95 -31.41 -10.83
CA ILE A 236 -28.37 -32.80 -10.92
C ILE A 236 -28.97 -32.97 -12.31
N LYS A 237 -28.22 -33.58 -13.25
CA LYS A 237 -28.78 -34.03 -14.52
C LYS A 237 -29.92 -34.99 -14.17
N LYS A 238 -31.17 -34.53 -14.34
CA LYS A 238 -32.34 -35.41 -14.38
C LYS A 238 -32.03 -36.47 -15.44
N GLN A 239 -31.67 -37.67 -15.00
CA GLN A 239 -31.59 -38.83 -15.89
C GLN A 239 -32.96 -38.95 -16.54
N LYS A 240 -32.98 -38.84 -17.87
CA LYS A 240 -34.12 -39.24 -18.69
C LYS A 240 -34.39 -40.70 -18.36
N THR A 241 -35.46 -40.96 -17.63
CA THR A 241 -36.01 -42.29 -17.47
C THR A 241 -36.44 -42.78 -18.84
N SER A 242 -35.62 -43.67 -19.41
CA SER A 242 -36.01 -44.53 -20.52
C SER A 242 -37.21 -45.36 -20.08
N THR A 243 -38.30 -45.21 -20.80
CA THR A 243 -39.48 -46.09 -20.75
C THR A 243 -39.09 -47.56 -20.81
N PRO A 244 -39.72 -48.42 -19.98
CA PRO A 244 -40.17 -49.71 -20.45
C PRO A 244 -41.68 -49.84 -20.21
N LYS A 245 -42.46 -49.99 -21.28
CA LYS A 245 -43.90 -50.28 -21.20
C LYS A 245 -44.13 -51.78 -21.39
N LYS A 246 -45.04 -52.29 -20.55
CA LYS A 246 -45.69 -53.62 -20.50
C LYS A 246 -44.91 -54.77 -19.88
N ARG A 247 -45.27 -55.07 -18.63
CA ARG A 247 -45.98 -56.32 -18.32
C ARG A 247 -46.90 -56.15 -17.09
N THR A 248 -47.96 -56.94 -17.14
CA THR A 248 -49.21 -57.00 -16.36
C THR A 248 -49.08 -57.39 -14.88
N ASN A 249 -50.12 -56.98 -14.14
CA ASN A 249 -50.78 -57.62 -12.98
C ASN A 249 -50.40 -57.20 -11.54
N GLY A 250 -51.39 -56.58 -10.88
CA GLY A 250 -51.83 -56.70 -9.46
C GLY A 250 -50.80 -56.40 -8.37
N ARG A 251 -51.07 -55.62 -7.31
CA ARG A 251 -52.30 -55.25 -6.60
C ARG A 251 -51.83 -54.31 -5.48
N ALA A 252 -52.42 -53.13 -5.27
CA ALA A 252 -52.17 -52.37 -4.03
C ALA A 252 -53.35 -51.43 -3.70
N LYS A 253 -53.93 -51.68 -2.54
CA LYS A 253 -55.04 -50.95 -1.94
C LYS A 253 -54.61 -49.53 -1.56
N THR A 254 -55.50 -48.56 -1.73
CA THR A 254 -55.28 -47.16 -1.39
C THR A 254 -55.38 -46.91 0.12
N SER A 255 -54.67 -45.89 0.57
CA SER A 255 -54.56 -45.39 1.95
C SER A 255 -55.88 -45.05 2.65
N ALA A 256 -57.01 -45.02 1.94
CA ALA A 256 -58.33 -44.84 2.53
C ALA A 256 -58.92 -46.12 3.16
N GLN A 257 -58.34 -47.30 2.91
CA GLN A 257 -58.81 -48.57 3.49
C GLN A 257 -58.12 -48.95 4.80
N HIS A 258 -56.99 -48.32 5.16
CA HIS A 258 -56.34 -48.54 6.46
C HIS A 258 -56.97 -47.70 7.59
N GLU A 259 -57.63 -46.59 7.26
CA GLU A 259 -58.21 -45.68 8.27
C GLU A 259 -59.57 -46.18 8.79
N ALA A 260 -60.33 -46.92 7.97
CA ALA A 260 -61.59 -47.54 8.37
C ALA A 260 -61.42 -48.83 9.21
N GLU A 261 -60.25 -49.48 9.16
CA GLU A 261 -59.97 -50.72 9.89
C GLU A 261 -59.50 -50.46 11.33
N LEU A 262 -58.90 -49.29 11.59
CA LEU A 262 -58.49 -48.85 12.93
C LEU A 262 -59.66 -48.36 13.80
N ILE A 263 -60.72 -47.80 13.21
CA ILE A 263 -61.89 -47.31 13.94
C ILE A 263 -62.78 -48.46 14.43
N ASN A 264 -62.84 -49.58 13.71
CA ASN A 264 -63.61 -50.76 14.12
C ASN A 264 -62.91 -51.66 15.17
N LEU A 265 -61.63 -51.41 15.48
CA LEU A 265 -60.89 -52.15 16.50
C LEU A 265 -60.98 -51.52 17.90
N VAL A 266 -61.47 -50.27 18.01
CA VAL A 266 -61.63 -49.54 19.29
C VAL A 266 -63.02 -49.74 19.92
N ASN A 267 -64.05 -50.08 19.14
CA ASN A 267 -65.43 -50.25 19.63
C ASN A 267 -65.82 -51.70 19.96
N LYS A 268 -64.84 -52.55 20.26
CA LYS A 268 -65.09 -53.95 20.67
C LYS A 268 -64.28 -54.34 21.90
N GLN A 269 -64.35 -53.52 22.94
CA GLN A 269 -64.21 -53.89 24.36
C GLN A 269 -65.15 -53.02 25.19
#